data_AF-A0A090WPG1-F1
#
_entry.id   AF-A0A090WPG1-F1
#
_cell.length_a   1.000
_cell.length_b   1.000
_cell.length_c   1.000
_cell.angle_alpha   90.00
_cell.angle_beta   90.00
_cell.angle_gamma   90.00
#
_symmetry.space_group_name_H-M   'P 1'
#
loop_
_entity.id
_entity.type
_entity.pdbx_description
1 polymer ?
#
loop_
_entity_poly.entity_id
_entity_poly.type
_entity_poly.pdbx_seq_one_letter_code
_entity_poly.pdbx_strand_id
1 'polypeptide(L)'
;MTLFCLLMALGIIGIDVDIQTLFKAILLLVLPLQFTNIVCYVYTDESSGKTSIAKKYKVVMKTRGTNLILENIRRGVSVIAAAGSGKTESVIYNFLEHFKTHAFNGVIHDYKDFEITEMAYPLFQESGAKFYIVSFDPPIHYKVNPIAPRYLPDEESVYEISRVLLENLLEVRESDNNSTSRFFKDAVEAYKRTHMAFKNRLPGLLYNSPPFDSTLSANQYQRAYKIS
;
A
#
# COMPACT_ATOMS: atom_id res chain seq x y z
N MET A 1 16.87 40.61 -2.87
CA MET A 1 17.69 41.68 -3.47
C MET A 1 17.01 43.05 -3.35
N THR A 2 15.76 43.20 -3.80
CA THR A 2 14.97 44.44 -3.68
C THR A 2 14.75 44.92 -2.23
N LEU A 3 14.43 44.02 -1.30
CA LEU A 3 14.25 44.36 0.13
C LEU A 3 15.53 44.87 0.79
N PHE A 4 16.68 44.30 0.40
CA PHE A 4 18.00 44.70 0.89
C PHE A 4 18.39 46.11 0.37
N CYS A 5 18.09 46.40 -0.91
CA CYS A 5 18.28 47.74 -1.47
C CYS A 5 17.36 48.80 -0.81
N LEU A 6 16.14 48.44 -0.44
CA LEU A 6 15.19 49.33 0.24
C LEU A 6 15.63 49.66 1.67
N LEU A 7 16.14 48.67 2.41
CA LEU A 7 16.68 48.85 3.76
C LEU A 7 17.96 49.71 3.74
N MET A 8 18.82 49.52 2.74
CA MET A 8 20.00 50.38 2.55
C MET A 8 19.60 51.81 2.21
N ALA A 9 18.58 52.02 1.37
CA ALA A 9 18.09 53.37 1.03
C ALA A 9 17.47 54.09 2.23
N LEU A 10 16.70 53.39 3.08
CA LEU A 10 16.15 53.93 4.32
C LEU A 10 17.23 54.24 5.37
N GLY A 11 18.29 53.42 5.43
CA GLY A 11 19.45 53.64 6.28
C GLY A 11 20.25 54.90 5.89
N ILE A 12 20.33 55.22 4.60
CA ILE A 12 20.99 56.43 4.09
C ILE A 12 20.14 57.69 4.37
N ILE A 13 18.82 57.59 4.26
CA ILE A 13 17.88 58.70 4.55
C ILE A 13 17.78 58.97 6.06
N GLY A 14 17.99 57.97 6.91
CA GLY A 14 17.85 58.06 8.37
C GLY A 14 19.00 58.76 9.12
N ILE A 15 20.02 59.27 8.43
CA ILE A 15 21.20 59.86 9.07
C ILE A 15 20.91 61.25 9.68
N ASP A 16 19.87 61.95 9.22
CA ASP A 16 19.46 63.28 9.73
C ASP A 16 18.03 63.33 10.33
N VAL A 17 17.40 62.17 10.56
CA VAL A 17 15.99 62.08 10.96
C VAL A 17 15.85 61.55 12.39
N ASP A 18 14.98 62.19 13.19
CA ASP A 18 14.68 61.75 14.56
C ASP A 18 14.26 60.27 14.63
N ILE A 19 14.79 59.56 15.62
CA ILE A 19 14.69 58.10 15.71
C ILE A 19 13.24 57.64 15.83
N GLN A 20 12.36 58.42 16.47
CA GLN A 20 10.94 58.10 16.58
C GLN A 20 10.23 58.19 15.23
N THR A 21 10.64 59.14 14.39
CA THR A 21 10.11 59.32 13.05
C THR A 21 10.56 58.18 12.14
N LEU A 22 11.81 57.73 12.29
CA LEU A 22 12.34 56.56 11.58
C LEU A 22 11.58 55.27 11.94
N PHE A 23 11.32 55.02 13.23
CA PHE A 23 10.54 53.86 13.68
C PHE A 23 9.11 53.86 13.13
N LYS A 24 8.43 55.02 13.13
CA LYS A 24 7.09 55.15 12.55
C LYS A 24 7.09 54.90 11.04
N ALA A 25 8.09 55.40 10.31
CA ALA A 25 8.22 55.18 8.88
C ALA A 25 8.46 53.71 8.53
N ILE A 26 9.34 53.02 9.27
CA ILE A 26 9.59 51.58 9.10
C ILE A 26 8.31 50.79 9.39
N LEU A 27 7.60 51.10 10.48
CA LEU A 27 6.38 50.38 10.85
C LEU A 27 5.26 50.59 9.82
N LEU A 28 5.08 51.82 9.33
CA LEU A 28 4.06 52.16 8.33
C LEU A 28 4.37 51.56 6.95
N LEU A 29 5.63 51.34 6.61
CA LEU A 29 6.04 50.82 5.31
C LEU A 29 6.16 49.29 5.29
N VAL A 30 6.76 48.68 6.33
CA VAL A 30 7.02 47.24 6.39
C VAL A 30 5.74 46.44 6.63
N LEU A 31 4.83 46.91 7.49
CA LEU A 31 3.58 46.20 7.80
C LEU A 31 2.68 45.97 6.56
N PRO A 32 2.33 46.98 5.75
CA PRO A 32 1.50 46.75 4.57
C PRO A 32 2.23 45.93 3.50
N LEU A 33 3.56 46.04 3.39
CA LEU A 33 4.36 45.19 2.50
C LEU A 33 4.30 43.71 2.92
N GLN A 34 4.44 43.41 4.21
CA GLN A 34 4.32 42.05 4.72
C GLN A 34 2.90 41.50 4.58
N PHE A 35 1.88 42.32 4.87
CA PHE A 35 0.48 41.94 4.66
C PHE A 35 0.20 41.61 3.20
N THR A 36 0.66 42.46 2.27
CA THR A 36 0.50 42.25 0.83
C THR A 36 1.25 40.99 0.37
N ASN A 37 2.44 40.72 0.92
CA ASN A 37 3.18 39.50 0.61
C ASN A 37 2.44 38.23 1.06
N ILE A 38 1.82 38.24 2.25
CA ILE A 38 1.00 37.12 2.75
C ILE A 38 -0.24 36.93 1.88
N VAL A 39 -0.93 38.02 1.54
CA VAL A 39 -2.09 38.00 0.64
C VAL A 39 -1.68 37.43 -0.72
N CYS A 40 -0.61 37.94 -1.33
CA CYS A 40 -0.07 37.40 -2.58
C CYS A 40 0.29 35.92 -2.44
N TYR A 41 0.98 35.50 -1.39
CA TYR A 41 1.32 34.09 -1.18
C TYR A 41 0.08 33.18 -1.17
N VAL A 42 -0.97 33.57 -0.44
CA VAL A 42 -2.23 32.82 -0.35
C VAL A 42 -2.94 32.73 -1.71
N TYR A 43 -2.93 33.82 -2.50
CA TYR A 43 -3.57 33.84 -3.82
C TYR A 43 -2.69 33.32 -4.97
N THR A 44 -1.37 33.20 -4.77
CA THR A 44 -0.43 32.69 -5.78
C THR A 44 -0.14 31.20 -5.59
N ASP A 45 -0.64 30.57 -4.53
CA ASP A 45 -0.54 29.11 -4.31
C ASP A 45 -1.59 28.32 -5.12
N GLU A 46 -1.92 28.77 -6.33
CA GLU A 46 -2.73 28.01 -7.31
C GLU A 46 -1.87 27.12 -8.23
N SER A 47 -0.59 26.92 -7.90
CA SER A 47 0.35 26.20 -8.77
C SER A 47 1.26 25.23 -8.03
N SER A 48 0.82 24.67 -6.90
CA SER A 48 1.44 23.48 -6.33
C SER A 48 1.11 22.24 -7.19
N GLY A 49 1.85 22.09 -8.29
CA GLY A 49 2.11 20.82 -8.97
C GLY A 49 0.88 19.96 -9.30
N LYS A 50 0.06 20.36 -10.28
CA LYS A 50 -0.78 19.40 -11.01
C LYS A 50 0.12 18.47 -11.83
N THR A 51 0.80 17.54 -11.17
CA THR A 51 1.33 16.35 -11.84
C THR A 51 0.18 15.75 -12.62
N SER A 52 0.24 15.76 -13.95
CA SER A 52 -0.85 15.28 -14.79
C SER A 52 -1.11 13.82 -14.44
N ILE A 53 -2.20 13.54 -13.74
CA ILE A 53 -2.55 12.18 -13.36
C ILE A 53 -2.86 11.44 -14.66
N ALA A 54 -2.23 10.27 -14.85
CA ALA A 54 -2.46 9.47 -16.04
C ALA A 54 -3.94 9.11 -16.17
N LYS A 55 -4.48 9.21 -17.39
CA LYS A 55 -5.92 8.97 -17.68
C LYS A 55 -6.44 7.64 -17.12
N LYS A 56 -5.59 6.61 -17.04
CA LYS A 56 -5.94 5.30 -16.46
C LYS A 56 -6.34 5.34 -14.99
N TYR A 57 -5.96 6.38 -14.25
CA TYR A 57 -6.34 6.56 -12.84
C TYR A 57 -7.58 7.45 -12.67
N LYS A 58 -8.17 7.90 -13.78
CA LYS A 58 -9.40 8.68 -13.80
C LYS A 58 -10.55 7.78 -14.23
N VAL A 59 -11.48 7.50 -13.32
CA VAL A 59 -12.64 6.65 -13.58
C VAL A 59 -13.85 7.53 -13.86
N VAL A 60 -14.56 7.25 -14.95
CA VAL A 60 -15.79 7.94 -15.31
C VAL A 60 -16.94 6.96 -15.20
N MET A 61 -17.85 7.22 -14.26
CA MET A 61 -19.04 6.41 -14.05
C MET A 61 -20.25 7.13 -14.63
N LYS A 62 -20.98 6.44 -15.52
CA LYS A 62 -22.20 6.99 -16.11
C LYS A 62 -23.31 6.96 -15.06
N THR A 63 -23.97 8.10 -14.87
CA THR A 63 -25.16 8.21 -14.00
C THR A 63 -26.34 8.71 -14.82
N ARG A 64 -27.55 8.69 -14.25
CA ARG A 64 -28.75 9.24 -14.92
C ARG A 64 -28.64 10.75 -15.21
N GLY A 65 -27.79 11.47 -14.48
CA GLY A 65 -27.55 12.89 -14.65
C GLY A 65 -26.15 13.16 -15.20
N THR A 66 -25.33 13.84 -14.40
CA THR A 66 -23.94 14.11 -14.76
C THR A 66 -23.06 12.90 -14.49
N ASN A 67 -22.09 12.66 -15.37
CA ASN A 67 -21.10 11.61 -15.14
C ASN A 67 -20.34 11.89 -13.84
N LEU A 68 -20.23 10.88 -12.99
CA LEU A 68 -19.39 10.94 -11.80
C LEU A 68 -17.96 10.66 -12.21
N ILE A 69 -17.06 11.60 -11.91
CA ILE A 69 -15.66 11.52 -12.31
C ILE A 69 -14.79 11.39 -11.06
N LEU A 70 -14.13 10.25 -10.91
CA LEU A 70 -13.12 10.03 -9.89
C LEU A 70 -11.76 10.40 -10.47
N GLU A 71 -11.22 11.56 -10.08
CA GLU A 71 -9.98 12.11 -10.65
C GLU A 71 -8.72 11.30 -10.33
N ASN A 72 -8.68 10.60 -9.19
CA ASN A 72 -7.51 9.86 -8.76
C ASN A 72 -7.83 8.64 -7.88
N ILE A 73 -7.95 7.47 -8.49
CA ILE A 73 -8.16 6.22 -7.75
C ILE A 73 -6.92 5.71 -7.00
N ARG A 74 -5.72 6.25 -7.26
CA ARG A 74 -4.50 5.82 -6.53
C ARG A 74 -4.53 6.19 -5.05
N ARG A 75 -5.36 7.16 -4.67
CA ARG A 75 -5.56 7.57 -3.28
C ARG A 75 -6.46 6.61 -2.50
N GLY A 76 -6.99 5.58 -3.16
CA GLY A 76 -8.01 4.70 -2.61
C GLY A 76 -9.41 5.29 -2.80
N VAL A 77 -10.40 4.40 -2.79
CA VAL A 77 -11.82 4.76 -2.87
C VAL A 77 -12.56 3.99 -1.79
N SER A 78 -13.37 4.70 -1.00
CA SER A 78 -14.30 4.09 -0.04
C SER A 78 -15.73 4.27 -0.55
N VAL A 79 -16.50 3.18 -0.55
CA VAL A 79 -17.88 3.15 -1.06
C VAL A 79 -18.80 2.75 0.09
N ILE A 80 -19.61 3.69 0.55
CA ILE A 80 -20.57 3.51 1.64
C ILE A 80 -21.97 3.57 1.05
N ALA A 81 -22.78 2.54 1.29
CA ALA A 81 -24.14 2.46 0.77
C ALA A 81 -25.01 1.54 1.63
N ALA A 82 -26.32 1.83 1.70
CA ALA A 82 -27.28 0.98 2.40
C ALA A 82 -27.49 -0.36 1.68
N ALA A 83 -28.02 -1.36 2.37
CA ALA A 83 -28.44 -2.62 1.74
C ALA A 83 -29.48 -2.35 0.63
N GLY A 84 -29.37 -3.02 -0.51
CA GLY A 84 -30.27 -2.83 -1.65
C GLY A 84 -30.08 -1.53 -2.45
N SER A 85 -29.10 -0.70 -2.12
CA SER A 85 -28.79 0.56 -2.84
C SER A 85 -28.16 0.37 -4.22
N GLY A 86 -27.84 -0.86 -4.62
CA GLY A 86 -27.20 -1.16 -5.90
C GLY A 86 -25.70 -0.86 -5.94
N LYS A 87 -24.98 -0.85 -4.81
CA LYS A 87 -23.51 -0.67 -4.77
C LYS A 87 -22.76 -1.54 -5.78
N THR A 88 -23.16 -2.80 -5.86
CA THR A 88 -22.53 -3.82 -6.70
C THR A 88 -22.65 -3.45 -8.19
N GLU A 89 -23.88 -3.23 -8.67
CA GLU A 89 -24.17 -2.90 -10.07
C GLU A 89 -23.70 -1.49 -10.47
N SER A 90 -23.91 -0.49 -9.61
CA SER A 90 -23.64 0.91 -9.95
C SER A 90 -22.19 1.33 -9.76
N VAL A 91 -21.47 0.77 -8.77
CA VAL A 91 -20.11 1.21 -8.44
C VAL A 91 -19.08 0.13 -8.73
N ILE A 92 -19.27 -1.08 -8.20
CA ILE A 92 -18.27 -2.16 -8.32
C ILE A 92 -18.12 -2.60 -9.78
N TYR A 93 -19.22 -2.81 -10.50
CA TYR A 93 -19.17 -3.19 -11.91
C TYR A 93 -18.42 -2.15 -12.77
N ASN A 94 -18.70 -0.84 -12.59
CA ASN A 94 -17.98 0.23 -13.30
C ASN A 94 -16.47 0.21 -13.01
N PHE A 95 -16.07 -0.11 -11.78
CA PHE A 95 -14.65 -0.29 -11.46
C PHE A 95 -14.04 -1.49 -12.19
N LEU A 96 -14.72 -2.65 -12.17
CA LEU A 96 -14.24 -3.85 -12.87
C LEU A 96 -14.09 -3.59 -14.37
N GLU A 97 -15.06 -2.93 -15.00
CA GLU A 97 -14.99 -2.56 -16.42
C GLU A 97 -13.83 -1.60 -16.71
N HIS A 98 -13.62 -0.59 -15.85
CA HIS A 98 -12.49 0.34 -15.98
C HIS A 98 -11.14 -0.37 -15.82
N PHE A 99 -11.04 -1.28 -14.85
CA PHE A 99 -9.84 -2.09 -14.61
C PHE A 99 -9.54 -3.05 -15.75
N LYS A 100 -10.57 -3.69 -16.32
CA LYS A 100 -10.45 -4.48 -17.55
C LYS A 100 -9.88 -3.63 -18.69
N THR A 101 -10.51 -2.48 -18.96
CA THR A 101 -10.15 -1.60 -20.08
C THR A 101 -8.71 -1.10 -20.03
N HIS A 102 -8.19 -0.89 -18.82
CA HIS A 102 -6.83 -0.39 -18.60
C HIS A 102 -5.83 -1.48 -18.17
N ALA A 103 -6.21 -2.76 -18.27
CA ALA A 103 -5.40 -3.92 -17.91
C ALA A 103 -4.75 -3.82 -16.52
N PHE A 104 -5.53 -3.40 -15.51
CA PHE A 104 -5.07 -3.42 -14.13
C PHE A 104 -4.92 -4.85 -13.62
N ASN A 105 -3.86 -5.08 -12.85
CA ASN A 105 -3.69 -6.27 -12.02
C ASN A 105 -4.17 -5.97 -10.59
N GLY A 106 -4.64 -7.00 -9.90
CA GLY A 106 -5.11 -6.84 -8.54
C GLY A 106 -5.62 -8.14 -7.93
N VAL A 107 -6.08 -8.02 -6.69
CA VAL A 107 -6.72 -9.09 -5.92
C VAL A 107 -8.10 -8.59 -5.53
N ILE A 108 -9.11 -9.43 -5.74
CA ILE A 108 -10.50 -9.16 -5.33
C ILE A 108 -10.78 -10.05 -4.11
N HIS A 109 -11.15 -9.43 -3.00
CA HIS A 109 -11.63 -10.14 -1.82
C HIS A 109 -13.16 -10.12 -1.83
N ASP A 110 -13.78 -11.26 -2.06
CA ASP A 110 -15.22 -11.41 -2.19
C ASP A 110 -15.80 -12.07 -0.93
N TYR A 111 -16.37 -11.25 -0.05
CA TYR A 111 -16.90 -11.71 1.23
C TYR A 111 -18.30 -12.33 1.11
N LYS A 112 -19.04 -12.05 0.03
CA LYS A 112 -20.44 -12.43 -0.13
C LYS A 112 -20.61 -13.56 -1.14
N ASP A 113 -19.89 -14.66 -0.88
CA ASP A 113 -20.03 -15.93 -1.60
C ASP A 113 -20.20 -15.76 -3.12
N PHE A 114 -19.11 -15.36 -3.77
CA PHE A 114 -19.00 -15.19 -5.22
C PHE A 114 -19.83 -14.08 -5.90
N GLU A 115 -20.55 -13.20 -5.17
CA GLU A 115 -21.31 -12.08 -5.77
C GLU A 115 -20.43 -11.22 -6.71
N ILE A 116 -19.22 -10.86 -6.29
CA ILE A 116 -18.30 -10.05 -7.11
C ILE A 116 -17.61 -10.91 -8.16
N THR A 117 -17.27 -12.15 -7.77
CA THR A 117 -16.54 -13.10 -8.62
C THR A 117 -17.32 -13.47 -9.87
N GLU A 118 -18.63 -13.71 -9.77
CA GLU A 118 -19.49 -14.05 -10.90
C GLU A 118 -19.55 -12.95 -11.96
N MET A 119 -19.48 -11.67 -11.56
CA MET A 119 -19.40 -10.57 -12.52
C MET A 119 -17.98 -10.37 -13.06
N ALA A 120 -16.96 -10.52 -12.21
CA ALA A 120 -15.58 -10.26 -12.60
C ALA A 120 -15.05 -11.32 -13.57
N TYR A 121 -15.34 -12.60 -13.33
CA TYR A 121 -14.81 -13.71 -14.12
C TYR A 121 -15.04 -13.57 -15.64
N PRO A 122 -16.28 -13.36 -16.15
CA PRO A 122 -16.51 -13.20 -17.59
C PRO A 122 -15.83 -11.93 -18.14
N LEU A 123 -15.87 -10.82 -17.41
CA LEU A 123 -15.25 -9.55 -17.83
C LEU A 123 -13.76 -9.72 -18.12
N PHE A 124 -13.03 -10.41 -17.24
CA PHE A 124 -11.58 -10.58 -17.39
C PHE A 124 -11.19 -11.74 -18.32
N GLN A 125 -12.00 -12.81 -18.40
CA GLN A 125 -11.78 -13.87 -19.39
C GLN A 125 -11.81 -13.33 -20.82
N GLU A 126 -12.81 -12.50 -21.16
CA GLU A 126 -12.94 -11.92 -22.50
C GLU A 126 -11.75 -11.05 -22.90
N SER A 127 -11.06 -10.44 -21.92
CA SER A 127 -9.88 -9.61 -22.16
C SER A 127 -8.59 -10.40 -22.39
N GLY A 128 -8.60 -11.72 -22.25
CA GLY A 128 -7.41 -12.57 -22.30
C GLY A 128 -6.52 -12.49 -21.05
N ALA A 129 -7.00 -11.85 -19.98
CA ALA A 129 -6.30 -11.77 -18.70
C ALA A 129 -6.37 -13.11 -17.96
N LYS A 130 -5.28 -13.46 -17.25
CA LYS A 130 -5.27 -14.63 -16.36
C LYS A 130 -6.08 -14.31 -15.10
N PHE A 131 -7.15 -15.08 -14.86
CA PHE A 131 -8.02 -14.92 -13.70
C PHE A 131 -7.97 -16.20 -12.84
N TYR A 132 -7.57 -16.05 -11.57
CA TYR A 132 -7.42 -17.16 -10.63
C TYR A 132 -8.40 -16.98 -9.46
N ILE A 133 -9.35 -17.91 -9.32
CA ILE A 133 -10.27 -17.95 -8.19
C ILE A 133 -9.66 -18.83 -7.11
N VAL A 134 -9.44 -18.28 -5.91
CA VAL A 134 -8.96 -19.02 -4.74
C VAL A 134 -10.08 -19.07 -3.72
N SER A 135 -10.57 -20.27 -3.39
CA SER A 135 -11.59 -20.50 -2.37
C SER A 135 -11.30 -21.82 -1.64
N PHE A 136 -11.78 -21.92 -0.40
CA PHE A 136 -11.71 -23.13 0.42
C PHE A 136 -12.91 -24.06 0.19
N ASP A 137 -14.02 -23.50 -0.29
CA ASP A 137 -15.26 -24.24 -0.50
C ASP A 137 -15.28 -24.93 -1.89
N PRO A 138 -15.84 -26.15 -2.02
CA PRO A 138 -16.03 -26.81 -3.32
C PRO A 138 -16.99 -26.01 -4.23
N PRO A 139 -16.89 -26.10 -5.58
CA PRO A 139 -16.58 -27.34 -6.30
C PRO A 139 -15.15 -27.44 -6.84
N ILE A 140 -14.57 -26.40 -7.46
CA ILE A 140 -13.20 -26.45 -8.02
C ILE A 140 -12.61 -25.02 -8.08
N HIS A 141 -11.62 -24.73 -7.23
CA HIS A 141 -10.89 -23.46 -7.20
C HIS A 141 -9.38 -23.69 -7.09
N TYR A 142 -8.59 -22.68 -7.44
CA TYR A 142 -7.14 -22.72 -7.24
C TYR A 142 -6.84 -22.76 -5.74
N LYS A 143 -5.84 -23.56 -5.37
CA LYS A 143 -5.33 -23.64 -4.00
C LYS A 143 -3.92 -23.08 -3.97
N VAL A 144 -3.62 -22.33 -2.91
CA VAL A 144 -2.29 -21.78 -2.67
C VAL A 144 -1.78 -22.40 -1.36
N ASN A 145 -0.51 -22.82 -1.35
CA ASN A 145 0.20 -23.18 -0.13
C ASN A 145 1.07 -21.97 0.30
N PRO A 146 0.68 -21.19 1.32
CA PRO A 146 1.43 -20.00 1.75
C PRO A 146 2.83 -20.31 2.27
N ILE A 147 3.07 -21.54 2.75
CA ILE A 147 4.38 -21.98 3.26
C ILE A 147 5.20 -22.75 2.21
N ALA A 148 4.85 -22.65 0.92
CA ALA A 148 5.62 -23.28 -0.13
C ALA A 148 7.05 -22.71 -0.16
N PRO A 149 8.11 -23.55 -0.30
CA PRO A 149 9.51 -23.09 -0.25
C PRO A 149 9.85 -21.94 -1.20
N ARG A 150 9.17 -21.87 -2.36
CA ARG A 150 9.33 -20.79 -3.35
C ARG A 150 8.98 -19.39 -2.82
N TYR A 151 8.18 -19.29 -1.76
CA TYR A 151 7.81 -18.04 -1.10
C TYR A 151 8.70 -17.72 0.10
N LEU A 152 9.66 -18.60 0.42
CA LEU A 152 10.52 -18.52 1.59
C LEU A 152 12.01 -18.52 1.18
N PRO A 153 12.46 -17.61 0.29
CA PRO A 153 13.83 -17.61 -0.20
C PRO A 153 14.86 -17.24 0.88
N ASP A 154 14.43 -16.49 1.90
CA ASP A 154 15.29 -15.97 2.96
C ASP A 154 14.55 -15.92 4.31
N GLU A 155 15.29 -15.61 5.38
CA GLU A 155 14.78 -15.61 6.75
C GLU A 155 13.73 -14.51 7.02
N GLU A 156 13.79 -13.38 6.32
CA GLU A 156 12.81 -12.30 6.44
C GLU A 156 11.46 -12.74 5.87
N SER A 157 11.47 -13.40 4.72
CA SER A 157 10.27 -14.00 4.12
C SER A 157 9.61 -15.03 5.06
N VAL A 158 10.41 -15.88 5.71
CA VAL A 158 9.92 -16.83 6.73
C VAL A 158 9.30 -16.09 7.92
N TYR A 159 9.96 -15.04 8.40
CA TYR A 159 9.46 -14.25 9.51
C TYR A 159 8.13 -13.56 9.17
N GLU A 160 8.04 -12.91 8.01
CA GLU A 160 6.83 -12.21 7.56
C GLU A 160 5.65 -13.18 7.43
N ILE A 161 5.82 -14.29 6.70
CA ILE A 161 4.74 -15.27 6.52
C ILE A 161 4.34 -15.90 7.85
N SER A 162 5.30 -16.26 8.71
CA SER A 162 4.99 -16.84 10.04
C SER A 162 4.24 -15.84 10.91
N ARG A 163 4.66 -14.57 10.91
CA ARG A 163 4.00 -13.50 11.66
C ARG A 163 2.58 -13.28 11.16
N VAL A 164 2.37 -13.14 9.85
CA VAL A 164 1.03 -12.95 9.27
C VAL A 164 0.12 -14.13 9.59
N LEU A 165 0.60 -15.37 9.47
CA LEU A 165 -0.17 -16.55 9.82
C LEU A 165 -0.54 -16.56 11.31
N LEU A 166 0.40 -16.26 12.19
CA LEU A 166 0.15 -16.20 13.62
C LEU A 166 -0.83 -15.09 13.98
N GLU A 167 -0.66 -13.87 13.45
CA GLU A 167 -1.57 -12.75 13.69
C GLU A 167 -3.01 -13.10 13.26
N ASN A 168 -3.20 -13.66 12.07
CA ASN A 168 -4.53 -14.08 11.60
C ASN A 168 -5.10 -15.26 12.42
N LEU A 169 -4.27 -16.19 12.90
CA LEU A 169 -4.72 -17.30 13.76
C LEU A 169 -5.03 -16.86 15.19
N LEU A 170 -4.36 -15.81 15.67
CA LEU A 170 -4.50 -15.29 17.03
C LEU A 170 -5.64 -14.27 17.14
N GLU A 171 -5.90 -13.45 16.11
CA GLU A 171 -7.11 -12.62 16.04
C GLU A 171 -8.38 -13.48 16.17
N VAL A 172 -8.38 -14.69 15.60
CA VAL A 172 -9.48 -15.68 15.76
C VAL A 172 -9.62 -16.16 17.22
N ARG A 173 -8.59 -16.00 18.05
CA ARG A 173 -8.54 -16.46 19.45
C ARG A 173 -8.58 -15.35 20.49
N GLU A 174 -8.59 -14.07 20.09
CA GLU A 174 -8.73 -12.93 21.00
C GLU A 174 -10.17 -12.72 21.50
N SER A 175 -10.87 -13.81 21.84
CA SER A 175 -11.79 -13.77 22.99
C SER A 175 -11.06 -14.06 24.31
N ASP A 176 -9.85 -14.65 24.32
CA ASP A 176 -9.13 -14.97 25.56
C ASP A 176 -7.58 -14.91 25.47
N ASN A 177 -6.99 -13.92 26.16
CA ASN A 177 -5.64 -13.87 26.75
C ASN A 177 -4.37 -13.67 25.86
N ASN A 178 -3.76 -12.50 26.09
CA ASN A 178 -2.52 -11.90 25.57
C ASN A 178 -1.19 -12.68 25.78
N SER A 179 -1.23 -13.90 26.32
CA SER A 179 -0.06 -14.72 26.66
C SER A 179 0.37 -15.69 25.54
N THR A 180 -0.60 -16.20 24.77
CA THR A 180 -0.36 -17.19 23.72
C THR A 180 0.33 -16.58 22.50
N SER A 181 -0.03 -15.34 22.14
CA SER A 181 0.59 -14.59 21.04
C SER A 181 2.07 -14.32 21.25
N ARG A 182 2.47 -14.02 22.50
CA ARG A 182 3.88 -13.84 22.89
C ARG A 182 4.67 -15.14 22.77
N PHE A 183 4.13 -16.26 23.26
CA PHE A 183 4.77 -17.57 23.15
C PHE A 183 5.11 -17.94 21.70
N PHE A 184 4.18 -17.72 20.77
CA PHE A 184 4.42 -18.03 19.35
C PHE A 184 5.40 -17.06 18.69
N LYS A 185 5.35 -15.77 19.04
CA LYS A 185 6.34 -14.80 18.60
C LYS A 185 7.75 -15.19 19.05
N ASP A 186 7.88 -15.62 20.30
CA ASP A 186 9.14 -16.10 20.89
C ASP A 186 9.62 -17.40 20.19
N ALA A 187 8.70 -18.29 19.81
CA ALA A 187 9.03 -19.50 19.06
C ALA A 187 9.56 -19.20 17.64
N VAL A 188 8.96 -18.23 16.94
CA VAL A 188 9.46 -17.78 15.62
C VAL A 188 10.84 -17.12 15.78
N GLU A 189 11.05 -16.33 16.82
CA GLU A 189 12.34 -15.71 17.09
C GLU A 189 13.42 -16.75 17.46
N ALA A 190 13.05 -17.77 18.23
CA ALA A 190 13.93 -18.90 18.56
C ALA A 190 14.30 -19.71 17.31
N TYR A 191 13.36 -19.96 16.41
CA TYR A 191 13.62 -20.60 15.11
C TYR A 191 14.62 -19.79 14.28
N LYS A 192 14.43 -18.46 14.19
CA LYS A 192 15.35 -17.55 13.49
C LYS A 192 16.76 -17.61 14.08
N ARG A 193 16.90 -17.52 15.42
CA ARG A 193 18.21 -17.60 16.10
C ARG A 193 18.90 -18.93 15.85
N THR A 194 18.15 -20.03 15.88
CA THR A 194 18.67 -21.38 15.62
C THR A 194 19.12 -21.52 14.17
N HIS A 195 18.33 -21.03 13.21
CA HIS A 195 18.68 -21.04 11.79
C HIS A 195 19.93 -20.19 11.52
N MET A 196 20.02 -18.96 12.06
CA MET A 196 21.23 -18.12 11.94
C MET A 196 22.46 -18.78 12.56
N ALA A 197 22.32 -19.37 13.76
CA ALA A 197 23.42 -20.06 14.41
C ALA A 197 23.91 -21.26 13.59
N PHE A 198 22.99 -21.99 12.94
CA PHE A 198 23.32 -23.12 12.07
C PHE A 198 23.99 -22.67 10.78
N LYS A 199 23.45 -21.61 10.14
CA LYS A 199 23.98 -21.00 8.91
C LYS A 199 25.40 -20.43 9.09
N ASN A 200 25.66 -19.78 10.22
CA ASN A 200 26.98 -19.22 10.54
C ASN A 200 28.01 -20.28 10.93
N ARG A 201 27.57 -21.44 11.44
CA ARG A 201 28.46 -22.52 11.91
C ARG A 201 28.73 -23.60 10.86
N LEU A 202 27.86 -23.72 9.84
CA LEU A 202 27.98 -24.69 8.74
C LEU A 202 27.66 -24.04 7.38
N PRO A 203 28.53 -23.14 6.88
CA PRO A 203 28.26 -22.37 5.66
C PRO A 203 28.12 -23.20 4.37
N GLY A 204 28.50 -24.49 4.38
CA GLY A 204 28.45 -25.39 3.22
C GLY A 204 27.31 -26.43 3.20
N LEU A 205 26.50 -26.55 4.25
CA LEU A 205 25.50 -27.63 4.37
C LEU A 205 24.09 -27.23 3.91
N LEU A 206 23.77 -25.93 3.84
CA LEU A 206 22.44 -25.45 3.48
C LEU A 206 22.25 -25.15 1.98
N TYR A 207 23.33 -25.05 1.20
CA TYR A 207 23.26 -24.72 -0.22
C TYR A 207 23.29 -25.94 -1.18
N ASN A 208 23.50 -27.15 -0.64
CA ASN A 208 23.64 -28.39 -1.43
C ASN A 208 22.54 -29.43 -1.16
N SER A 209 21.38 -29.02 -0.66
CA SER A 209 20.22 -29.91 -0.60
C SER A 209 19.67 -30.08 -2.03
N PRO A 210 19.68 -31.28 -2.62
CA PRO A 210 19.07 -31.49 -3.93
C PRO A 210 17.59 -31.09 -3.89
N PRO A 211 17.03 -30.58 -5.00
CA PRO A 211 15.63 -30.16 -5.06
C PRO A 211 14.70 -31.30 -4.62
N PHE A 212 13.63 -30.95 -3.91
CA PHE A 212 12.63 -31.89 -3.42
C PHE A 212 12.00 -32.65 -4.59
N ASP A 213 12.33 -33.93 -4.71
CA ASP A 213 11.79 -34.87 -5.67
C ASP A 213 10.61 -35.63 -5.05
N SER A 214 9.40 -35.33 -5.52
CA SER A 214 8.15 -35.93 -5.04
C SER A 214 8.00 -37.42 -5.39
N THR A 215 8.92 -38.00 -6.16
CA THR A 215 8.88 -39.42 -6.56
C THR A 215 9.61 -40.35 -5.59
N LEU A 216 10.42 -39.80 -4.67
CA LEU A 216 11.18 -40.59 -3.71
C LEU A 216 10.32 -40.99 -2.50
N SER A 217 10.37 -42.26 -2.14
CA SER A 217 9.73 -42.76 -0.92
C SER A 217 10.43 -42.25 0.34
N ALA A 218 9.70 -42.16 1.47
CA ALA A 218 10.22 -41.65 2.74
C ALA A 218 11.51 -42.36 3.21
N ASN A 219 11.66 -43.65 2.90
CA ASN A 219 12.86 -44.43 3.20
C ASN A 219 14.08 -44.05 2.33
N GLN A 220 13.87 -43.61 1.09
CA GLN A 220 14.95 -43.16 0.20
C GLN A 220 15.46 -41.78 0.61
N TYR A 221 14.57 -40.89 1.07
CA TYR A 221 14.95 -39.63 1.69
C TYR A 221 15.81 -39.86 2.95
N GLN A 222 15.40 -40.76 3.86
CA GLN A 222 16.19 -41.03 5.06
C GLN A 222 17.60 -41.59 4.77
N ARG A 223 17.80 -42.30 3.64
CA ARG A 223 19.13 -42.76 3.23
C ARG A 223 19.98 -41.66 2.60
N ALA A 224 19.39 -40.81 1.76
CA ALA A 224 20.09 -39.72 1.09
C ALA A 224 20.62 -38.64 2.07
N TYR A 225 19.96 -38.48 3.21
CA TYR A 225 20.30 -37.47 4.22
C TYR A 225 20.96 -38.05 5.48
N LYS A 226 21.36 -39.33 5.48
CA LYS A 226 22.10 -39.93 6.60
C LYS A 226 23.58 -39.56 6.49
N ILE A 227 23.94 -38.45 7.13
CA ILE A 227 25.33 -37.99 7.30
C ILE A 227 26.06 -38.97 8.22
N SER A 228 27.23 -39.45 7.78
CA SER A 228 28.28 -40.08 8.60
C SER A 228 28.95 -39.07 9.52
#